data_AF-A0A183BEQ5-F1
#
_entry.id   AF-A0A183BEQ5-F1
#
_cell.length_a   1.000
_cell.length_b   1.000
_cell.length_c   1.000
_cell.angle_alpha   90.00
_cell.angle_beta   90.00
_cell.angle_gamma   90.00
#
_symmetry.space_group_name_H-M   'P 1'
#
loop_
_entity.id
_entity.type
_entity.pdbx_description
1 polymer ?
#
loop_
_entity_poly.entity_id
_entity_poly.type
_entity_poly.pdbx_seq_one_letter_code
_entity_poly.pdbx_strand_id
1 'polypeptide(L)'
;LRDQRKLPPSGWLRLFMDSVCTLQERLSSGSANTLTWDKDDDSAMDFVTGAAILRAHLFHLPGAEELTRFTVKSLAGNIVPAIATTNAVVAGLMVLQAHHVLNRNPRVSCVTYDYFFTCCRTTNSMPE
;
A
#
# COMPACT_ATOMS: atom_id res chain seq x y z
N LEU A 1 -16.55 2.50 9.31
CA LEU A 1 -15.36 2.14 10.12
C LEU A 1 -14.71 3.41 10.69
N ARG A 2 -13.93 3.34 11.80
CA ARG A 2 -13.30 4.53 12.43
C ARG A 2 -12.44 5.35 11.46
N ASP A 3 -11.74 4.68 10.54
CA ASP A 3 -10.78 5.28 9.59
C ASP A 3 -11.42 5.91 8.35
N GLN A 4 -12.69 5.62 8.09
CA GLN A 4 -13.46 6.21 6.99
C GLN A 4 -14.24 7.46 7.44
N ARG A 5 -14.06 7.89 8.70
CA ARG A 5 -14.71 9.10 9.21
C ARG A 5 -14.03 10.33 8.63
N LYS A 6 -14.85 11.26 8.16
CA LYS A 6 -14.43 12.61 7.80
C LYS A 6 -14.32 13.43 9.08
N LEU A 7 -13.23 14.18 9.22
CA LEU A 7 -13.02 15.09 10.35
C LEU A 7 -12.99 16.53 9.83
N PRO A 8 -13.40 17.51 10.66
CA PRO A 8 -13.15 18.91 10.35
C PRO A 8 -11.64 19.20 10.34
N PRO A 9 -11.19 20.30 9.72
CA PRO A 9 -9.78 20.68 9.69
C PRO A 9 -9.12 20.77 11.08
N SER A 10 -9.87 21.23 12.09
CA SER A 10 -9.40 21.26 13.48
C SER A 10 -9.15 19.87 14.07
N GLY A 11 -9.94 18.87 13.65
CA GLY A 11 -9.76 17.47 14.04
C GLY A 11 -8.48 16.89 13.43
N TRP A 12 -8.21 17.18 12.16
CA TRP A 12 -6.97 16.77 11.50
C TRP A 12 -5.73 17.44 12.11
N LEU A 13 -5.83 18.73 12.46
CA LEU A 13 -4.76 19.44 13.17
C LEU A 13 -4.45 18.82 14.53
N ARG A 14 -5.49 18.49 15.30
CA ARG A 14 -5.30 17.81 16.59
C ARG A 14 -4.61 16.46 16.43
N LEU A 15 -5.06 15.63 15.50
CA LEU A 15 -4.46 14.33 15.22
C LEU A 15 -3.00 14.44 14.76
N PHE A 16 -2.68 15.47 13.97
CA PHE A 16 -1.31 15.78 13.58
C PHE A 16 -0.44 16.16 14.80
N MET A 17 -0.92 17.04 15.69
CA MET A 17 -0.15 17.42 16.88
C MET A 17 0.06 16.24 17.83
N ASP A 18 -1.00 15.46 18.10
CA ASP A 18 -0.94 14.30 19.00
C ASP A 18 0.05 13.24 18.48
N SER A 19 0.08 13.01 17.16
CA SER A 19 1.04 12.09 16.53
C SER A 19 2.47 12.62 16.56
N VAL A 20 2.70 13.93 16.37
CA VAL A 20 4.04 14.54 16.52
C VAL A 20 4.58 14.35 17.93
N CYS A 21 3.78 14.64 18.96
CA CYS A 21 4.20 14.45 20.36
C CYS A 21 4.59 12.99 20.62
N THR A 22 3.76 12.05 20.19
CA THR A 22 4.03 10.60 20.37
C THR A 22 5.30 10.15 19.65
N LEU A 23 5.52 10.61 18.41
CA LEU A 23 6.73 10.27 17.64
C LEU A 23 7.99 10.92 18.22
N GLN A 24 7.87 12.13 18.78
CA GLN A 24 8.98 12.81 19.46
C GLN A 24 9.42 12.08 20.73
N GLU A 25 8.47 11.58 21.53
CA GLU A 25 8.76 10.77 22.72
C GLU A 25 9.45 9.45 22.35
N ARG A 26 9.03 8.80 21.25
CA ARG A 26 9.68 7.60 20.71
C ARG A 26 11.11 7.86 20.25
N LEU A 27 11.36 9.01 19.60
CA LEU A 27 12.70 9.44 19.23
C LEU A 27 13.59 9.68 20.46
N SER A 28 13.04 10.28 21.51
CA SER A 28 13.80 10.64 22.71
C SER A 28 14.13 9.43 23.60
N SER A 29 13.30 8.38 23.54
CA SER A 29 13.47 7.13 24.30
C SER A 29 14.26 6.05 23.54
N GLY A 30 14.33 6.15 22.21
CA GLY A 30 15.08 5.22 21.37
C GLY A 30 16.58 5.50 21.38
N SER A 31 17.39 4.45 21.28
CA SER A 31 18.84 4.57 21.07
C SER A 31 19.20 4.92 19.61
N ALA A 32 18.22 4.89 18.71
CA ALA A 32 18.40 5.16 17.28
C ALA A 32 18.01 6.61 16.95
N ASN A 33 18.88 7.30 16.20
CA ASN A 33 18.69 8.70 15.78
C ASN A 33 17.61 8.90 14.68
N THR A 34 16.85 7.87 14.31
CA THR A 34 15.95 7.91 13.16
C THR A 34 14.76 6.98 13.35
N LEU A 35 13.57 7.44 12.96
CA LEU A 35 12.36 6.62 12.89
C LEU A 35 12.24 5.99 11.50
N THR A 36 11.83 4.73 11.47
CA THR A 36 11.43 4.06 10.22
C THR A 36 9.92 4.17 10.08
N TRP A 37 9.45 4.51 8.88
CA TRP A 37 8.01 4.59 8.61
C TRP A 37 7.42 3.20 8.34
N ASP A 38 6.29 2.92 8.96
CA ASP A 38 5.47 1.73 8.70
C ASP A 38 3.99 2.14 8.57
N LYS A 39 3.30 1.62 7.55
CA LYS A 39 1.86 1.85 7.31
C LYS A 39 0.98 1.24 8.40
N ASP A 40 1.50 0.28 9.15
CA ASP A 40 0.79 -0.40 10.23
C ASP A 40 1.08 0.19 11.62
N ASP A 41 1.99 1.17 11.73
CA ASP A 41 2.16 2.00 12.93
C ASP A 41 1.11 3.13 12.94
N ASP A 42 0.20 3.09 13.92
CA ASP A 42 -0.88 4.06 14.04
C ASP A 42 -0.37 5.49 14.20
N SER A 43 0.71 5.73 14.96
CA SER A 43 1.22 7.10 15.19
C SER A 43 1.89 7.68 13.95
N ALA A 44 2.66 6.86 13.23
CA ALA A 44 3.27 7.27 11.97
C ALA A 44 2.22 7.48 10.86
N MET A 45 1.19 6.63 10.82
CA MET A 45 0.09 6.75 9.87
C MET A 45 -0.78 7.99 10.15
N ASP A 46 -1.04 8.29 11.42
CA ASP A 46 -1.79 9.47 11.84
C ASP A 46 -1.04 10.77 11.50
N PHE A 47 0.28 10.78 11.70
CA PHE A 47 1.13 11.90 11.29
C PHE A 47 1.04 12.17 9.78
N VAL A 48 1.22 11.14 8.95
CA VAL A 48 1.13 11.27 7.48
C VAL A 48 -0.28 11.70 7.05
N THR A 49 -1.32 11.12 7.66
CA THR A 49 -2.71 11.45 7.36
C THR A 49 -3.03 12.90 7.66
N GLY A 50 -2.72 13.36 8.89
CA GLY A 50 -2.96 14.74 9.30
C GLY A 50 -2.21 15.73 8.41
N ALA A 51 -0.92 15.49 8.16
CA ALA A 51 -0.11 16.35 7.30
C ALA A 51 -0.65 16.44 5.86
N ALA A 52 -0.99 15.30 5.26
CA ALA A 52 -1.46 15.23 3.87
C ALA A 52 -2.81 15.94 3.70
N ILE A 53 -3.75 15.73 4.61
CA ILE A 53 -5.09 16.32 4.52
C ILE A 53 -5.05 17.83 4.81
N LEU A 54 -4.29 18.28 5.82
CA LEU A 54 -4.10 19.70 6.08
C LEU A 54 -3.46 20.41 4.87
N ARG A 55 -2.47 19.76 4.22
CA ARG A 55 -1.87 20.27 2.99
C ARG A 55 -2.88 20.35 1.85
N ALA A 56 -3.74 19.34 1.69
CA ALA A 56 -4.79 19.36 0.66
C ALA A 56 -5.80 20.50 0.89
N HIS A 57 -6.16 20.77 2.15
CA HIS A 57 -7.00 21.92 2.51
C HIS A 57 -6.30 23.25 2.24
N LEU A 58 -5.02 23.38 2.57
CA LEU A 58 -4.24 24.61 2.32
C LEU A 58 -4.23 25.00 0.83
N PHE A 59 -4.09 24.00 -0.06
CA PHE A 59 -4.08 24.20 -1.50
C PHE A 59 -5.47 24.16 -2.15
N HIS A 60 -6.55 24.07 -1.36
CA HIS A 60 -7.93 24.02 -1.85
C HIS A 60 -8.14 22.94 -2.93
N LEU A 61 -7.55 21.74 -2.74
CA LEU A 61 -7.66 20.65 -3.69
C LEU A 61 -9.13 20.17 -3.78
N PRO A 62 -9.66 19.89 -4.99
CA PRO A 62 -10.98 19.30 -5.12
C PRO A 62 -11.04 17.95 -4.38
N GLY A 63 -12.07 17.75 -3.57
CA GLY A 63 -12.25 16.52 -2.78
C GLY A 63 -11.44 16.46 -1.49
N ALA A 64 -10.78 17.55 -1.06
CA ALA A 64 -10.05 17.57 0.22
C ALA A 64 -10.93 17.16 1.43
N GLU A 65 -12.21 17.54 1.42
CA GLU A 65 -13.19 17.17 2.46
C GLU A 65 -13.61 15.69 2.41
N GLU A 66 -13.33 15.00 1.30
CA GLU A 66 -13.64 13.58 1.12
C GLU A 66 -12.49 12.68 1.52
N LEU A 67 -11.30 13.24 1.76
CA LEU A 67 -10.15 12.50 2.20
C LEU A 67 -10.38 11.94 3.61
N THR A 68 -10.02 10.67 3.77
CA THR A 68 -10.11 9.95 5.04
C THR A 68 -8.78 9.29 5.35
N ARG A 69 -8.58 8.89 6.61
CA ARG A 69 -7.41 8.10 7.02
C ARG A 69 -7.27 6.83 6.18
N PHE A 70 -8.38 6.18 5.85
CA PHE A 70 -8.41 5.02 4.98
C PHE A 70 -7.83 5.32 3.59
N THR A 71 -8.27 6.42 2.96
CA THR A 71 -7.78 6.85 1.64
C THR A 71 -6.29 7.21 1.68
N VAL A 72 -5.82 7.89 2.72
CA VAL A 72 -4.40 8.22 2.84
C VAL A 72 -3.57 6.97 3.10
N LYS A 73 -4.05 6.03 3.92
CA LYS A 73 -3.37 4.75 4.19
C LYS A 73 -3.24 3.90 2.93
N SER A 74 -4.27 3.84 2.08
CA SER A 74 -4.18 3.11 0.81
C SER A 74 -3.15 3.71 -0.14
N LEU A 75 -3.10 5.05 -0.24
CA LEU A 75 -2.16 5.77 -1.10
C LEU A 75 -0.71 5.71 -0.59
N ALA A 76 -0.49 6.04 0.69
CA ALA A 76 0.84 6.07 1.29
C ALA A 76 1.45 4.68 1.46
N GLY A 77 0.61 3.69 1.80
CA GLY A 77 1.02 2.29 1.99
C GLY A 77 1.09 1.46 0.71
N ASN A 78 0.77 2.05 -0.46
CA ASN A 78 0.64 1.34 -1.73
C ASN A 78 -0.16 0.03 -1.60
N ILE A 79 -1.31 0.10 -0.92
CA ILE A 79 -2.08 -1.09 -0.55
C ILE A 79 -2.76 -1.66 -1.79
N VAL A 80 -2.42 -2.89 -2.14
CA VAL A 80 -3.08 -3.66 -3.19
C VAL A 80 -4.28 -4.39 -2.59
N PRO A 81 -5.51 -4.18 -3.11
CA PRO A 81 -6.66 -4.92 -2.63
C PRO A 81 -6.50 -6.41 -2.96
N ALA A 82 -6.67 -7.26 -1.96
CA ALA A 82 -6.60 -8.71 -2.11
C ALA A 82 -7.86 -9.36 -1.52
N ILE A 83 -8.41 -10.35 -2.25
CA ILE A 83 -9.56 -11.14 -1.82
C ILE A 83 -9.15 -12.61 -1.80
N ALA A 84 -9.60 -13.36 -0.80
CA ALA A 84 -9.19 -14.76 -0.63
C ALA A 84 -9.51 -15.63 -1.86
N THR A 85 -10.61 -15.37 -2.56
CA THR A 85 -11.05 -16.15 -3.73
C THR A 85 -10.09 -16.05 -4.90
N THR A 86 -9.50 -14.87 -5.16
CA THR A 86 -8.51 -14.72 -6.24
C THR A 86 -7.24 -15.52 -5.94
N ASN A 87 -6.79 -15.51 -4.68
CA ASN A 87 -5.63 -16.31 -4.25
C ASN A 87 -5.92 -17.81 -4.36
N ALA A 88 -7.12 -18.26 -4.00
CA ALA A 88 -7.52 -19.66 -4.11
C ALA A 88 -7.55 -20.14 -5.57
N VAL A 89 -8.09 -19.32 -6.49
CA VAL A 89 -8.12 -19.64 -7.92
C VAL A 89 -6.70 -19.71 -8.49
N VAL A 90 -5.86 -18.72 -8.21
CA VAL A 90 -4.46 -18.70 -8.70
C VAL A 90 -3.68 -19.90 -8.15
N ALA A 91 -3.82 -20.23 -6.87
CA ALA A 91 -3.17 -21.40 -6.28
C ALA A 91 -3.63 -22.72 -6.94
N GLY A 92 -4.94 -22.87 -7.22
CA GLY A 92 -5.46 -24.03 -7.93
C GLY A 92 -4.88 -24.17 -9.34
N LEU A 93 -4.78 -23.06 -10.08
CA LEU A 93 -4.16 -23.04 -11.41
C LEU A 93 -2.67 -23.38 -11.36
N MET A 94 -1.93 -22.88 -10.36
CA MET A 94 -0.52 -23.22 -10.16
C MET A 94 -0.30 -24.72 -9.98
N VAL A 95 -1.15 -25.40 -9.20
CA VAL A 95 -1.08 -26.85 -8.98
C VAL A 95 -1.39 -27.63 -10.25
N LEU A 96 -2.43 -27.22 -10.99
CA LEU A 96 -2.75 -27.86 -12.27
C LEU A 96 -1.59 -27.70 -13.26
N GLN A 97 -1.01 -26.51 -13.39
CA GLN A 97 0.13 -26.28 -14.27
C GLN A 97 1.35 -27.12 -13.85
N ALA A 98 1.64 -27.21 -12.55
CA ALA A 98 2.72 -28.04 -12.03
C ALA A 98 2.52 -29.52 -12.38
N HIS A 99 1.28 -30.03 -12.28
CA HIS A 99 0.96 -31.40 -12.67
C HIS A 99 1.21 -31.67 -14.17
N HIS A 100 0.90 -30.71 -15.05
CA HIS A 100 1.16 -30.84 -16.50
C HIS A 100 2.66 -30.84 -16.82
N VAL A 101 3.45 -29.99 -16.14
CA VAL A 101 4.91 -29.94 -16.29
C VAL A 101 5.55 -31.26 -15.85
N LEU A 102 5.11 -31.83 -14.73
CA LEU A 102 5.61 -33.11 -14.22
C LEU A 102 5.31 -34.28 -15.17
N ASN A 103 4.15 -34.26 -15.83
CA ASN A 103 3.74 -35.29 -16.79
C ASN A 103 4.41 -35.17 -18.18
N ARG A 104 5.39 -34.26 -18.36
CA ARG A 104 6.15 -34.03 -19.61
C ARG A 104 5.28 -34.01 -20.87
N ASN A 105 4.09 -33.41 -20.81
CA ASN A 105 3.23 -33.29 -21.98
C ASN A 105 3.80 -32.20 -22.91
N PRO A 106 4.36 -32.53 -24.10
CA PRO A 106 5.10 -31.58 -24.94
C PRO A 106 4.21 -30.52 -25.61
N ARG A 107 2.88 -30.59 -25.43
CA ARG A 107 1.92 -29.63 -25.98
C ARG A 107 1.64 -28.44 -25.06
N VAL A 108 2.10 -28.46 -23.81
CA VAL A 108 1.91 -27.37 -22.86
C VAL A 108 3.24 -26.65 -22.70
N SER A 109 3.43 -25.58 -23.47
CA SER A 109 4.51 -24.63 -23.24
C SER A 109 4.39 -24.10 -21.80
N CYS A 110 5.50 -24.00 -21.08
CA CYS A 110 5.52 -23.36 -19.77
C CYS A 110 5.08 -21.90 -19.95
N VAL A 111 3.81 -21.61 -19.66
CA VAL A 111 3.35 -20.23 -19.60
C VAL A 111 3.81 -19.74 -18.24
N THR A 112 4.97 -19.11 -18.20
CA THR A 112 5.37 -18.27 -17.07
C THR A 112 4.40 -17.11 -17.03
N TYR A 113 3.36 -17.25 -16.21
CA TYR A 113 2.54 -16.11 -15.89
C TYR A 113 3.33 -15.23 -14.93
N ASP A 114 3.99 -14.23 -15.50
CA ASP A 114 4.70 -13.21 -14.76
C ASP A 114 3.67 -12.22 -14.18
N TYR A 115 2.89 -12.69 -13.21
CA TYR A 115 1.68 -11.99 -12.76
C TYR A 115 1.94 -10.73 -11.95
N PHE A 116 3.19 -10.32 -11.67
CA PHE A 116 3.38 -9.17 -10.79
C PHE A 116 4.62 -8.26 -10.97
N PHE A 117 5.55 -8.45 -11.92
CA PHE A 117 6.67 -7.49 -12.05
C PHE A 117 7.26 -7.18 -13.44
N THR A 118 6.80 -7.79 -14.54
CA THR A 118 7.46 -7.64 -15.87
C THR A 118 6.60 -6.93 -16.92
N CYS A 119 5.98 -5.79 -16.57
CA CYS A 119 5.45 -4.85 -17.57
C CYS A 119 6.43 -3.72 -17.95
N CYS A 120 7.66 -3.71 -17.40
CA CYS A 120 8.65 -2.67 -17.68
C CYS A 120 9.95 -3.12 -18.36
N ARG A 121 10.14 -4.41 -18.71
CA ARG A 121 11.36 -4.83 -19.45
C ARG A 121 11.13 -6.01 -20.39
N THR A 122 10.64 -5.72 -21.59
CA THR A 122 11.01 -6.44 -22.83
C THR A 122 10.63 -5.63 -24.07
N THR A 123 11.16 -4.42 -24.18
CA THR A 123 11.50 -3.86 -25.50
C THR A 123 13.01 -4.06 -25.68
N ASN A 124 13.39 -5.14 -26.35
CA ASN A 124 14.60 -5.29 -27.19
C ASN A 124 15.02 -6.76 -27.27
N SER A 125 14.61 -7.42 -28.35
CA SER A 125 15.49 -8.19 -29.25
C SER A 125 14.63 -8.96 -30.26
N MET A 126 14.39 -8.34 -31.42
CA MET A 126 14.13 -9.09 -32.66
C MET A 126 15.44 -9.79 -33.05
N PRO A 127 15.43 -11.07 -33.46
CA PRO A 127 16.57 -11.65 -34.17
C PRO A 127 16.54 -11.20 -35.64
N GLU A 128 17.75 -11.15 -36.23
CA GLU A 128 18.13 -10.65 -37.56
C GLU A 128 17.28 -11.17 -38.74
#